data_AF-A0A957CRV4-F1
#
_entry.id   AF-A0A957CRV4-F1
#
_cell.length_a   1.000
_cell.length_b   1.000
_cell.length_c   1.000
_cell.angle_alpha   90.00
_cell.angle_beta   90.00
_cell.angle_gamma   90.00
#
_symmetry.space_group_name_H-M   'P 1'
#
loop_
_entity.id
_entity.type
_entity.pdbx_description
1 polymer ?
#
loop_
_entity_poly.entity_id
_entity_poly.type
_entity_poly.pdbx_seq_one_letter_code
_entity_poly.pdbx_strand_id
1 'polypeptide(L)'
;EQMKVVGLTERFDETLFLLQQAFGWRKLYYSRQNVSAGRSSQKALPPSTLAAIQATNMLDTELYQFAEILFEEQLAQFGNDLPQQLADFRRANQRRQRLTHLLWELRKYPVRTYLRRLIGWERP
;
A
#
# COMPACT_ATOMS: atom_id res chain seq x y z
N GLU A 1 -7.34 -6.63 25.00
CA GLU A 1 -6.85 -7.39 23.82
C GLU A 1 -5.70 -6.62 23.19
N GLN A 2 -4.69 -7.30 22.65
CA GLN A 2 -3.55 -6.67 21.98
C GLN A 2 -3.62 -6.94 20.47
N MET A 3 -3.41 -5.91 19.65
CA MET A 3 -3.38 -6.08 18.19
C MET A 3 -2.15 -6.86 17.76
N LYS A 4 -2.32 -7.83 16.85
CA LYS A 4 -1.23 -8.69 16.38
C LYS A 4 -0.22 -7.95 15.49
N VAL A 5 -0.67 -6.95 14.75
CA VAL A 5 0.13 -6.11 13.86
C VAL A 5 -0.32 -4.66 14.02
N VAL A 6 0.64 -3.75 14.11
CA VAL A 6 0.44 -2.31 13.97
C VAL A 6 1.07 -1.90 12.64
N GLY A 7 0.52 -0.92 11.94
CA GLY A 7 0.97 -0.55 10.59
C GLY A 7 0.88 0.95 10.35
N LEU A 8 1.76 1.46 9.47
CA LEU A 8 1.85 2.87 9.11
C LEU A 8 1.58 3.05 7.62
N THR A 9 0.80 4.09 7.28
CA THR A 9 0.45 4.41 5.89
C THR A 9 1.65 4.88 5.07
N GLU A 10 2.61 5.52 5.72
CA GLU A 10 3.87 6.05 5.16
C GLU A 10 4.82 4.90 4.80
N ARG A 11 4.71 3.77 5.53
CA ARG A 11 5.53 2.56 5.39
C ARG A 11 4.64 1.36 5.05
N PHE A 12 3.81 1.54 4.02
CA PHE A 12 2.78 0.57 3.67
C PHE A 12 3.34 -0.77 3.17
N ASP A 13 4.50 -0.78 2.50
CA ASP A 13 5.15 -2.04 2.07
C ASP A 13 5.55 -2.88 3.29
N GLU A 14 6.17 -2.25 4.30
CA GLU A 14 6.54 -2.86 5.57
C GLU A 14 5.32 -3.34 6.35
N THR A 15 4.23 -2.56 6.37
CA THR A 15 2.95 -2.97 6.98
C THR A 15 2.39 -4.24 6.34
N LEU A 16 2.36 -4.29 5.00
CA LEU A 16 1.89 -5.48 4.29
C LEU A 16 2.80 -6.68 4.50
N PHE A 17 4.12 -6.46 4.60
CA PHE A 17 5.07 -7.48 4.97
C PHE A 17 4.78 -8.05 6.37
N LEU A 18 4.57 -7.20 7.38
CA LEU A 18 4.20 -7.64 8.74
C LEU A 18 2.89 -8.46 8.73
N LEU A 19 1.88 -8.00 8.00
CA LEU A 19 0.61 -8.74 7.85
C LEU A 19 0.82 -10.11 7.17
N GLN A 20 1.68 -10.17 6.15
CA GLN A 20 2.03 -11.42 5.49
C GLN A 20 2.67 -12.40 6.48
N GLN A 21 3.62 -11.95 7.28
CA GLN A 21 4.34 -12.80 8.23
C GLN A 21 3.46 -13.23 9.39
N ALA A 22 2.65 -12.32 9.94
CA ALA A 22 1.80 -12.60 11.10
C ALA A 22 0.65 -13.58 10.79
N PHE A 23 0.10 -13.54 9.57
CA PHE A 23 -1.10 -14.30 9.22
C PHE A 23 -0.89 -15.32 8.09
N GLY A 24 0.32 -15.42 7.54
CA GLY A 24 0.63 -16.34 6.43
C GLY A 24 -0.09 -16.00 5.13
N TRP A 25 -0.53 -14.75 4.97
CA TRP A 25 -1.34 -14.33 3.82
C TRP A 25 -0.55 -14.38 2.53
N ARG A 26 -1.03 -15.21 1.60
CA ARG A 26 -0.43 -15.32 0.28
C ARG A 26 -1.00 -14.24 -0.62
N LYS A 27 -0.12 -13.69 -1.47
CA LYS A 27 -0.48 -12.78 -2.56
C LYS A 27 -1.02 -11.41 -2.12
N LEU A 28 -0.46 -10.82 -1.07
CA LEU A 28 -0.74 -9.43 -0.71
C LEU A 28 -0.04 -8.48 -1.69
N TYR A 29 -0.80 -7.98 -2.64
CA TYR A 29 -0.33 -7.00 -3.60
C TYR A 29 -1.32 -5.87 -3.70
N TYR A 30 -0.81 -4.67 -3.88
CA TYR A 30 -1.64 -3.49 -3.98
C TYR A 30 -1.25 -2.68 -5.21
N SER A 31 -2.25 -1.97 -5.75
CA SER A 31 -2.03 -0.91 -6.72
C SER A 31 -2.24 0.40 -6.00
N ARG A 32 -1.33 1.36 -6.19
CA ARG A 32 -1.56 2.73 -5.72
C ARG A 32 -2.69 3.32 -6.56
N GLN A 33 -3.80 3.67 -5.92
CA GLN A 33 -4.95 4.33 -6.54
C GLN A 33 -5.22 5.63 -5.79
N ASN A 34 -5.74 6.64 -6.50
CA ASN A 34 -6.08 7.95 -5.92
C ASN A 34 -4.88 8.70 -5.29
N VAL A 35 -3.68 8.51 -5.84
CA VAL A 35 -2.50 9.29 -5.42
C VAL A 35 -2.64 10.72 -5.97
N SER A 36 -2.98 11.68 -5.10
CA SER A 36 -3.08 13.08 -5.49
C SER A 36 -1.68 13.63 -5.80
N ALA A 37 -1.40 13.98 -7.06
CA ALA A 37 -0.13 14.59 -7.46
C ALA A 37 0.10 15.99 -6.87
N GLY A 38 -0.97 16.66 -6.41
CA GLY A 38 -0.97 18.02 -5.91
C GLY A 38 -1.45 18.14 -4.47
N ARG A 39 -0.95 17.30 -3.54
CA ARG A 39 -1.21 17.53 -2.12
C ARG A 39 -0.63 18.88 -1.76
N SER A 40 -1.47 19.83 -1.33
CA SER A 40 -1.01 21.13 -0.82
C SER A 40 0.03 20.86 0.26
N SER A 41 1.28 21.25 -0.01
CA SER A 41 2.35 21.03 0.96
C SER A 41 1.97 21.65 2.29
N GLN A 42 2.37 21.05 3.42
CA GLN A 42 2.13 21.63 4.75
C GLN A 42 2.58 23.11 4.84
N LYS A 43 3.54 23.51 4.00
CA LYS A 43 4.02 24.89 3.83
C LYS A 43 2.97 25.87 3.28
N ALA A 44 1.86 25.39 2.74
CA ALA A 44 0.75 26.21 2.26
C ALA A 44 -0.25 26.56 3.37
N LEU A 45 -0.16 25.93 4.55
CA LEU A 45 -1.05 26.21 5.68
C LEU A 45 -0.49 27.37 6.52
N PRO A 46 -1.34 28.30 6.97
CA PRO A 46 -0.93 29.30 7.95
C PRO A 46 -0.42 28.63 9.25
N PRO A 47 0.65 29.14 9.88
CA PRO A 47 1.18 28.57 11.11
C PRO A 47 0.16 28.46 12.25
N SER A 48 -0.77 29.43 12.35
CA SER A 48 -1.86 29.41 13.31
C SER A 48 -2.84 28.24 13.10
N THR A 49 -3.15 27.92 11.84
CA THR A 49 -3.99 26.77 11.48
C THR A 49 -3.30 25.46 11.83
N LEU A 50 -2.00 25.33 11.54
CA LEU A 50 -1.24 24.13 11.87
C LEU A 50 -1.19 23.91 13.40
N ALA A 51 -0.94 24.96 14.16
CA ALA A 51 -0.93 24.91 15.62
C ALA A 51 -2.30 24.49 16.20
N ALA A 52 -3.40 25.00 15.65
CA ALA A 52 -4.74 24.62 16.06
C ALA A 52 -5.05 23.13 15.78
N ILE A 53 -4.61 22.62 14.62
CA ILE A 53 -4.75 21.20 14.27
C ILE A 53 -3.95 20.34 15.27
N GLN A 54 -2.69 20.69 15.52
CA GLN A 54 -1.83 19.96 16.45
C GLN A 54 -2.40 19.96 17.87
N ALA A 55 -2.88 21.11 18.36
CA ALA A 55 -3.48 21.23 19.68
C ALA A 55 -4.75 20.37 19.82
N THR A 56 -5.54 20.25 18.76
CA THR A 56 -6.78 19.45 18.79
C THR A 56 -6.49 17.94 18.68
N ASN A 57 -5.37 17.56 18.05
CA ASN A 57 -5.00 16.16 17.78
C ASN A 57 -3.81 15.70 18.64
N MET A 58 -3.63 16.28 19.84
CA MET A 58 -2.51 15.91 20.72
C MET A 58 -2.53 14.42 21.09
N LEU A 59 -3.72 13.88 21.42
CA LEU A 59 -3.87 12.46 21.77
C LEU A 59 -3.60 11.55 20.57
N ASP A 60 -4.05 11.93 19.37
CA ASP A 60 -3.75 11.16 18.15
C ASP A 60 -2.27 11.20 17.81
N THR A 61 -1.59 12.32 18.10
CA THR A 61 -0.14 12.45 17.92
C THR A 61 0.61 11.51 18.87
N GLU A 62 0.21 11.45 20.13
CA GLU A 62 0.79 10.53 21.12
C GLU A 62 0.53 9.06 20.74
N LEU A 63 -0.70 8.75 20.32
CA LEU A 63 -1.05 7.41 19.83
C LEU A 63 -0.23 7.03 18.61
N TYR A 64 -0.03 7.95 17.67
CA TYR A 64 0.79 7.71 16.49
C TYR A 64 2.26 7.45 16.86
N GLN A 65 2.84 8.23 17.78
CA GLN A 65 4.19 8.00 18.28
C GLN A 65 4.33 6.64 18.95
N PHE A 66 3.33 6.25 19.76
CA PHE A 66 3.28 4.91 20.35
C PHE A 66 3.18 3.81 19.29
N ALA A 67 2.36 4.01 18.26
CA ALA A 67 2.25 3.09 17.13
C ALA A 67 3.56 2.96 16.36
N GLU A 68 4.32 4.05 16.17
CA GLU A 68 5.66 4.02 15.56
C GLU A 68 6.63 3.15 16.37
N ILE A 69 6.65 3.29 17.69
CA ILE A 69 7.49 2.46 18.57
C ILE A 69 7.15 0.98 18.40
N LEU A 70 5.86 0.63 18.51
CA LEU A 70 5.41 -0.76 18.33
C LEU A 70 5.73 -1.30 16.94
N PHE A 71 5.63 -0.45 15.91
CA PHE A 71 5.92 -0.81 14.53
C PHE A 71 7.41 -1.15 14.35
N GLU A 72 8.30 -0.33 14.87
CA GLU A 72 9.75 -0.60 14.80
C GLU A 72 10.14 -1.83 15.62
N GLU A 73 9.53 -2.03 16.79
CA GLU A 73 9.73 -3.25 17.59
C GLU A 73 9.30 -4.50 16.83
N GLN A 74 8.16 -4.46 16.11
CA GLN A 74 7.70 -5.57 15.27
C GLN A 74 8.66 -5.84 14.11
N LEU A 75 9.22 -4.81 13.49
CA LEU A 75 10.20 -4.97 12.41
C LEU A 75 11.55 -5.48 12.92
N ALA A 76 11.99 -5.05 14.10
CA ALA A 76 13.26 -5.47 14.70
C ALA A 76 13.31 -6.98 14.96
N GLN A 77 12.17 -7.65 15.14
CA GLN A 77 12.08 -9.10 15.32
C GLN A 77 12.61 -9.90 14.12
N PHE A 78 12.67 -9.30 12.93
CA PHE A 78 13.20 -9.94 11.72
C PHE A 78 14.72 -9.76 11.54
N GLY A 79 15.35 -8.97 12.42
CA GLY A 79 16.80 -8.81 12.49
C GLY A 79 17.46 -8.37 11.18
N ASN A 80 18.65 -8.91 10.93
CA ASN A 80 19.50 -8.50 9.80
C ASN A 80 18.94 -8.90 8.42
N ASP A 81 17.99 -9.84 8.36
CA ASP A 81 17.41 -10.31 7.11
C ASP A 81 16.30 -9.38 6.58
N LEU A 82 15.79 -8.49 7.43
CA LEU A 82 14.67 -7.61 7.10
C LEU A 82 14.87 -6.83 5.79
N PRO A 83 16.03 -6.18 5.51
CA PRO A 83 16.21 -5.43 4.28
C PRO A 83 16.09 -6.30 3.02
N GLN A 84 16.63 -7.51 3.08
CA GLN A 84 16.58 -8.45 1.96
C GLN A 84 15.15 -8.98 1.75
N GLN A 85 14.46 -9.36 2.82
CA GLN A 85 13.07 -9.83 2.77
C GLN A 85 12.12 -8.75 2.24
N LEU A 86 12.28 -7.50 2.69
CA LEU A 86 11.51 -6.36 2.18
C LEU A 86 11.84 -6.06 0.72
N ALA A 87 13.10 -6.16 0.30
CA ALA A 87 13.47 -5.98 -1.10
C ALA A 87 12.77 -7.03 -2.00
N ASP A 88 12.73 -8.28 -1.58
CA ASP A 88 12.06 -9.35 -2.32
C ASP A 88 10.55 -9.18 -2.34
N PHE A 89 9.95 -8.76 -1.22
CA PHE A 89 8.54 -8.39 -1.15
C PHE A 89 8.20 -7.25 -2.13
N ARG A 90 8.97 -6.15 -2.11
CA ARG A 90 8.79 -5.00 -3.00
C ARG A 90 8.93 -5.38 -4.47
N ARG A 91 9.93 -6.19 -4.83
CA ARG A 91 10.10 -6.70 -6.20
C ARG A 91 8.89 -7.52 -6.65
N ALA A 92 8.39 -8.41 -5.79
CA ALA A 92 7.20 -9.20 -6.08
C ALA A 92 5.95 -8.34 -6.28
N ASN A 93 5.79 -7.30 -5.45
CA ASN A 93 4.70 -6.35 -5.55
C ASN A 93 4.76 -5.51 -6.83
N GLN A 94 5.92 -4.96 -7.17
CA GLN A 94 6.13 -4.18 -8.40
C GLN A 94 5.82 -4.99 -9.68
N ARG A 95 6.25 -6.26 -9.76
CA ARG A 95 5.94 -7.13 -10.91
C ARG A 95 4.43 -7.27 -11.11
N ARG A 96 3.68 -7.44 -10.03
CA ARG A 96 2.23 -7.60 -10.11
C ARG A 96 1.48 -6.29 -10.31
N GLN A 97 2.01 -5.17 -9.83
CA GLN A 97 1.46 -3.85 -10.13
C GLN A 97 1.52 -3.57 -11.64
N ARG A 98 2.63 -3.91 -12.32
CA ARG A 98 2.73 -3.76 -13.78
C ARG A 98 1.72 -4.63 -14.53
N LEU A 99 1.59 -5.89 -14.12
CA LEU A 99 0.63 -6.82 -14.72
C LEU A 99 -0.83 -6.37 -14.51
N THR A 100 -1.17 -5.92 -13.30
CA THR A 100 -2.54 -5.46 -13.00
C THR A 100 -2.88 -4.17 -13.73
N HIS A 101 -1.94 -3.24 -13.88
CA HIS A 101 -2.12 -2.05 -14.73
C HIS A 101 -2.39 -2.43 -16.18
N LEU A 102 -1.55 -3.31 -16.76
CA LEU A 102 -1.74 -3.82 -18.13
C LEU A 102 -3.11 -4.50 -18.30
N LEU A 103 -3.50 -5.36 -17.35
CA LEU A 103 -4.80 -6.03 -17.38
C LEU A 103 -5.98 -5.05 -17.23
N TRP A 104 -5.82 -3.99 -16.43
CA TRP A 104 -6.84 -2.94 -16.29
C TRP A 104 -7.00 -2.11 -17.56
N GLU A 105 -5.91 -1.78 -18.25
CA GLU A 105 -5.96 -1.14 -19.58
C GLU A 105 -6.59 -2.06 -20.62
N LEU A 106 -6.23 -3.35 -20.61
CA LEU A 106 -6.82 -4.35 -21.49
C LEU A 106 -8.31 -4.58 -21.22
N ARG A 107 -8.80 -4.34 -19.99
CA ARG A 107 -10.25 -4.38 -19.66
C ARG A 107 -11.06 -3.33 -20.43
N LYS A 108 -10.44 -2.24 -20.89
CA LYS A 108 -11.10 -1.22 -21.73
C LYS A 108 -11.31 -1.69 -23.17
N TYR A 109 -10.54 -2.68 -23.61
CA TYR A 109 -10.66 -3.24 -24.94
C TYR A 109 -11.54 -4.49 -24.88
N PRO A 110 -12.58 -4.60 -25.71
CA PRO A 110 -13.39 -5.80 -25.76
C PRO A 110 -12.63 -6.85 -26.58
N VAL A 111 -11.59 -7.44 -25.99
CA VAL A 111 -10.72 -8.45 -26.64
C VAL A 111 -11.56 -9.64 -27.15
N ARG A 112 -12.64 -9.98 -26.43
CA ARG A 112 -13.65 -10.97 -26.86
C ARG A 112 -14.35 -10.60 -28.16
N THR A 113 -14.57 -9.31 -28.42
CA THR A 113 -15.23 -8.83 -29.64
C THR A 113 -14.28 -8.86 -30.83
N TYR A 114 -13.00 -8.55 -30.61
CA TYR A 114 -11.98 -8.68 -31.65
C TYR A 114 -11.66 -10.14 -31.97
N LEU A 115 -11.54 -11.01 -30.96
CA LEU A 115 -11.35 -12.44 -31.16
C LEU A 115 -12.56 -13.08 -31.87
N ARG A 116 -13.81 -12.68 -31.59
CA ARG A 116 -14.96 -13.12 -32.40
C ARG A 116 -14.84 -12.77 -33.88
N ARG A 117 -14.32 -11.58 -34.20
CA ARG A 117 -14.06 -11.15 -35.59
C ARG A 117 -12.92 -11.91 -36.25
N LEU A 118 -11.86 -12.22 -35.50
CA LEU A 118 -10.64 -12.81 -36.06
C LEU A 118 -10.73 -14.32 -36.25
N ILE A 119 -11.50 -15.02 -35.39
CA ILE A 119 -11.63 -16.48 -35.43
C ILE A 119 -12.88 -16.92 -36.24
N GLY A 120 -13.58 -15.99 -36.90
CA GLY A 120 -14.73 -16.31 -37.77
C GLY A 120 -15.86 -17.07 -37.07
N TRP A 121 -16.01 -16.92 -35.74
CA TRP A 121 -16.98 -17.67 -34.96
C TRP A 121 -18.37 -17.01 -35.06
N GLU A 122 -19.03 -17.18 -36.20
CA GLU A 122 -20.49 -17.07 -36.27
C GLU A 122 -21.09 -18.31 -35.58
N ARG A 123 -21.96 -18.10 -34.60
CA ARG A 123 -22.71 -19.21 -33.99
C ARG A 123 -23.76 -19.70 -34.99
N PRO A 124 -24.04 -21.01 -35.08
CA PRO A 124 -25.29 -21.48 -35.68
C PRO A 124 -26.51 -20.98 -34.90
#